data_AF-A0A7C7H1L5-F1
#
_entry.id   AF-A0A7C7H1L5-F1
#
_cell.length_a   1.000
_cell.length_b   1.000
_cell.length_c   1.000
_cell.angle_alpha   90.00
_cell.angle_beta   90.00
_cell.angle_gamma   90.00
#
_symmetry.space_group_name_H-M   'P 1'
#
loop_
_entity.id
_entity.type
_entity.pdbx_description
1 polymer ?
#
loop_
_entity_poly.entity_id
_entity_poly.type
_entity_poly.pdbx_seq_one_letter_code
_entity_poly.pdbx_strand_id
1 'polypeptide(L)' 'MGLVIKSYEPTFWDKLYFPALIKGLMVTLRYFFKRKITIQYPDEKHIPPDGYRGLHRLNKYEDGR' A
#
# COMPACT_ATOMS: atom_id res chain seq x y z
N MET A 1 -38.85 -12.55 -4.87
CA MET A 1 -37.91 -12.07 -5.90
C MET A 1 -36.67 -12.96 -5.82
N GLY A 2 -36.53 -13.93 -6.72
CA GLY A 2 -35.47 -14.93 -6.65
C GLY A 2 -34.14 -14.39 -7.19
N LEU A 3 -33.03 -14.68 -6.52
CA LEU A 3 -31.69 -14.41 -7.04
C LEU A 3 -31.34 -15.48 -8.08
N VAL A 4 -31.09 -15.07 -9.32
CA VAL A 4 -30.57 -15.96 -10.36
C VAL A 4 -29.10 -16.23 -10.05
N ILE A 5 -28.81 -17.42 -9.51
CA ILE A 5 -27.44 -17.88 -9.30
C ILE A 5 -26.92 -18.38 -10.65
N LYS A 6 -26.14 -17.56 -11.34
CA LYS A 6 -25.45 -17.97 -12.56
C LYS A 6 -24.15 -18.69 -12.17
N SER A 7 -24.10 -20.00 -12.34
CA SER A 7 -22.87 -20.78 -12.16
C SER A 7 -21.87 -20.42 -13.25
N TYR A 8 -20.63 -20.13 -12.86
CA TYR A 8 -19.54 -19.87 -13.81
C TYR A 8 -19.05 -21.19 -14.40
N GLU A 9 -19.20 -21.35 -15.71
CA GLU A 9 -18.64 -22.48 -16.45
C GLU A 9 -17.27 -22.08 -17.00
N PRO A 10 -16.16 -22.64 -16.48
CA PRO A 10 -14.83 -22.22 -16.87
C PRO A 10 -14.50 -22.70 -18.29
N THR A 11 -13.98 -21.79 -19.09
CA THR A 11 -13.42 -22.08 -20.42
C THR A 11 -12.15 -22.93 -20.28
N PHE A 12 -11.69 -23.58 -21.35
CA PHE A 12 -10.41 -24.31 -21.36
C PHE A 12 -9.23 -23.48 -20.81
N TRP A 13 -9.16 -22.19 -21.19
CA TRP A 13 -8.13 -21.27 -20.73
C TRP A 13 -8.24 -20.92 -19.24
N ASP A 14 -9.46 -20.88 -18.70
CA ASP A 14 -9.71 -20.62 -17.29
C ASP A 14 -9.26 -21.81 -16.44
N LYS A 15 -9.47 -23.03 -16.94
CA LYS A 15 -8.95 -24.27 -16.32
C LYS A 15 -7.41 -24.30 -16.30
N LEU A 16 -6.79 -23.69 -17.31
CA LEU A 16 -5.33 -23.60 -17.43
C LEU A 16 -4.77 -22.34 -16.73
N TYR A 17 -5.62 -21.52 -16.11
CA TYR A 17 -5.28 -20.31 -15.33
C TYR A 17 -4.56 -19.18 -16.09
N PHE A 18 -4.35 -19.30 -17.40
CA PHE A 18 -3.68 -18.28 -18.22
C PHE A 18 -4.28 -16.88 -18.09
N PRO A 19 -5.63 -16.69 -18.17
CA PRO A 19 -6.23 -15.37 -18.02
C PRO A 19 -5.96 -14.73 -16.66
N ALA A 20 -5.98 -15.53 -15.59
CA ALA A 20 -5.70 -15.06 -14.24
C ALA A 20 -4.23 -14.64 -14.06
N LEU A 21 -3.30 -15.41 -14.64
CA LEU A 21 -1.87 -15.11 -14.59
C LEU A 21 -1.53 -13.82 -15.34
N ILE A 22 -2.05 -13.67 -16.57
CA ILE A 22 -1.86 -12.44 -17.36
C ILE A 22 -2.44 -11.23 -16.63
N LYS A 23 -3.62 -11.38 -16.01
CA LYS A 23 -4.22 -10.30 -15.21
C LYS A 23 -3.33 -9.90 -14.04
N GLY A 24 -2.73 -10.86 -13.33
CA GLY A 24 -1.78 -10.60 -12.25
C GLY A 24 -0.54 -9.85 -12.74
N LEU A 25 0.07 -10.31 -13.84
CA LEU A 25 1.24 -9.68 -14.44
C LEU A 25 0.94 -8.27 -14.98
N MET A 26 -0.26 -8.03 -15.51
CA MET A 26 -0.67 -6.70 -15.96
C MET A 26 -0.73 -5.70 -14.80
N VAL A 27 -1.17 -6.16 -13.62
CA VAL A 27 -1.16 -5.33 -12.41
C VAL A 27 0.27 -5.00 -11.99
N THR A 28 1.18 -5.97 -11.95
CA THR A 28 2.57 -5.72 -11.56
C THR A 28 3.27 -4.79 -12.53
N LEU A 29 3.10 -5.00 -13.84
CA LEU A 29 3.61 -4.10 -14.90
C LEU A 29 3.06 -2.68 -14.73
N ARG A 30 1.76 -2.53 -14.45
CA ARG A 30 1.15 -1.20 -14.22
C ARG A 30 1.81 -0.46 -13.06
N TYR A 31 2.10 -1.15 -11.94
CA TYR A 31 2.77 -0.52 -10.80
C TYR A 31 4.26 -0.30 -11.02
N PHE A 32 4.91 -1.14 -11.83
CA PHE A 32 6.32 -0.97 -12.19
C PHE A 32 6.59 0.36 -12.90
N PHE A 33 5.69 0.78 -13.80
CA PHE A 33 5.78 2.07 -14.49
C PHE A 33 5.16 3.24 -13.73
N LYS A 34 4.50 3.00 -12.59
CA LYS A 34 3.92 4.07 -11.78
C LYS A 34 5.04 4.82 -11.03
N ARG A 35 4.85 6.12 -10.83
CA ARG A 35 5.77 6.93 -10.01
C ARG A 35 5.87 6.33 -8.61
N LYS A 36 7.11 6.17 -8.13
CA LYS A 36 7.40 5.69 -6.78
C LYS A 36 7.02 6.76 -5.76
N ILE A 37 6.26 6.38 -4.74
CA ILE A 37 5.91 7.25 -3.61
C ILE A 37 6.92 6.94 -2.51
N THR A 38 8.10 7.53 -2.60
CA THR A 38 9.22 7.29 -1.69
C THR A 38 9.86 8.62 -1.31
N ILE A 39 10.39 8.70 -0.09
CA ILE A 39 11.13 9.84 0.43
C ILE A 39 12.61 9.44 0.49
N GLN A 40 13.52 10.29 0.02
CA GLN A 40 14.97 10.01 0.08
C GLN A 40 15.54 10.40 1.44
N TYR A 41 15.55 9.46 2.38
CA TYR A 41 16.24 9.67 3.66
C TYR A 41 17.76 9.54 3.48
N PRO A 42 18.60 10.40 4.09
CA PRO A 42 18.30 11.40 5.12
C PRO A 42 17.96 12.82 4.62
N ASP A 43 18.05 13.08 3.32
CA ASP A 43 17.91 14.41 2.72
C ASP A 43 16.49 14.97 2.83
N GLU A 44 15.49 14.14 2.58
CA GLU A 44 14.08 14.43 2.78
C GLU A 44 13.57 13.68 4.02
N LYS A 45 12.91 14.38 4.95
CA LYS A 45 12.34 13.80 6.18
C LYS A 45 10.84 13.97 6.21
N HIS A 46 10.15 12.92 6.61
CA HIS A 46 8.70 12.96 6.86
C HIS A 46 8.41 13.87 8.06
N ILE A 47 7.51 14.85 7.89
CA ILE A 47 7.05 15.74 8.96
C ILE A 47 5.96 15.01 9.74
N PRO A 48 6.18 14.67 11.04
CA PRO A 48 5.17 14.01 11.83
C PRO A 48 3.95 14.93 12.07
N PRO A 49 2.74 14.36 12.24
CA PRO A 49 1.54 15.15 12.54
C PRO A 49 1.59 15.81 13.92
N ASP A 50 0.74 16.82 14.14
CA ASP A 50 0.61 17.49 15.44
C ASP A 50 0.25 16.49 16.53
N GLY A 51 1.01 16.52 17.64
CA GLY A 51 0.88 15.55 18.74
C GLY A 51 1.71 14.27 18.57
N TYR A 52 2.57 14.17 17.54
CA TYR A 52 3.53 13.08 17.44
C TYR A 52 4.44 13.03 18.67
N ARG A 53 4.42 11.89 19.37
CA ARG A 53 5.26 11.65 20.54
C ARG A 53 6.65 11.24 20.07
N GLY A 54 7.57 12.20 20.05
CA GLY A 54 8.98 11.95 19.79
C GLY A 54 9.70 11.32 20.99
N LEU A 55 11.01 11.54 21.06
CA LEU A 55 11.81 11.08 22.18
C LEU A 55 11.36 11.73 23.49
N HIS A 56 11.16 10.90 24.53
CA HIS A 56 10.90 11.39 25.88
C HIS A 56 12.06 12.27 26.36
N ARG A 57 11.73 13.48 26.81
CA ARG A 57 12.68 14.38 27.47
C ARG A 57 12.10 14.81 28.81
N LEU A 58 12.97 14.90 29.81
CA LEU A 58 12.63 15.54 31.08
C LEU A 58 12.63 17.05 30.85
N ASN A 59 11.49 17.70 31.06
CA ASN A 59 11.43 19.16 31.05
C ASN A 59 12.23 19.70 32.23
N LYS A 60 13.15 20.63 31.96
CA LYS A 60 13.88 21.35 33.01
C LYS A 60 13.08 22.59 33.39
N TYR A 61 13.14 22.97 34.67
CA TYR A 61 12.57 24.24 35.13
C TYR A 61 13.37 25.43 34.57
N GLU A 62 12.74 26.60 34.45
CA GLU A 62 13.39 27.83 33.98
C GLU A 62 14.57 28.26 34.86
N ASP A 63 14.56 27.89 36.15
CA ASP A 63 15.61 28.19 37.13
C ASP A 63 16.86 27.28 37.00
N GLY A 64 16.89 26.37 36.02
CA GLY A 64 18.05 25.50 35.77
C GLY A 64 18.36 24.49 36.88
N ARG A 65 17.48 24.36 37.88
CA ARG A 65 17.48 23.32 38.93
C ARG A 65 16.53 22.19 38.59
#